data_AF-A0A951Q764-F1
#
_entry.id   AF-A0A951Q764-F1
#
_cell.length_a   1.000
_cell.length_b   1.000
_cell.length_c   1.000
_cell.angle_alpha   90.00
_cell.angle_beta   90.00
_cell.angle_gamma   90.00
#
_symmetry.space_group_name_H-M   'P 1'
#
loop_
_entity.id
_entity.type
_entity.pdbx_description
1 polymer ?
#
loop_
_entity_poly.entity_id
_entity_poly.type
_entity_poly.pdbx_seq_one_letter_code
_entity_poly.pdbx_strand_id
1 'polypeptide(L)'
;MEEVPFFADQPVWGQKLAKLGVSPQLIPYKEVSEETLAAAIEAVLGDEAMQLKAQELGEKIRSEDGVANAVNAFHRHLGLIE
;
A
#
# COMPACT_ATOMS: atom_id res chain seq x y z
N MET A 1 -1.11 6.07 -8.83
CA MET A 1 -1.99 4.88 -8.84
C MET A 1 -3.34 5.39 -8.39
N GLU A 2 -4.27 5.58 -9.33
CA GLU A 2 -5.65 6.01 -9.04
C GLU A 2 -6.40 4.79 -8.47
N GLU A 3 -6.27 4.56 -7.16
CA GLU A 3 -6.92 3.45 -6.49
C GLU A 3 -8.39 3.79 -6.22
N VAL A 4 -9.26 3.52 -7.20
CA VAL A 4 -10.71 3.41 -6.96
C VAL A 4 -10.99 1.94 -6.60
N PRO A 5 -11.20 1.60 -5.33
CA PRO A 5 -11.41 0.20 -4.92
C PRO A 5 -12.74 -0.31 -5.47
N PHE A 6 -12.67 -1.21 -6.45
CA PHE A 6 -13.84 -1.73 -7.15
C PHE A 6 -14.18 -3.15 -6.74
N PHE A 7 -13.18 -4.06 -6.65
CA PHE A 7 -13.44 -5.45 -6.34
C PHE A 7 -12.26 -6.18 -5.68
N ALA A 8 -12.55 -7.34 -5.09
CA ALA A 8 -11.63 -8.28 -4.48
C ALA A 8 -10.81 -7.67 -3.33
N ASP A 9 -9.50 -7.62 -3.48
CA ASP A 9 -8.54 -7.23 -2.48
C ASP A 9 -8.26 -5.71 -2.48
N GLN A 10 -8.70 -4.98 -3.51
CA GLN A 10 -8.51 -3.54 -3.60
C GLN A 10 -9.04 -2.77 -2.38
N PRO A 11 -10.25 -3.03 -1.83
CA PRO A 11 -10.70 -2.34 -0.61
C PRO A 11 -9.80 -2.62 0.59
N VAL A 12 -9.27 -3.84 0.70
CA VAL A 12 -8.40 -4.26 1.82
C VAL A 12 -7.04 -3.56 1.71
N TRP A 13 -6.44 -3.57 0.51
CA TRP A 13 -5.15 -2.94 0.26
C TRP A 13 -5.23 -1.41 0.36
N GLY A 14 -6.26 -0.82 -0.23
CA GLY A 14 -6.50 0.62 -0.14
C GLY A 14 -6.62 1.11 1.31
N GLN A 15 -7.38 0.39 2.17
CA GLN A 15 -7.47 0.72 3.59
C GLN A 15 -6.13 0.58 4.30
N LYS A 16 -5.31 -0.41 3.90
CA LYS A 16 -3.99 -0.62 4.48
C LYS A 16 -3.03 0.52 4.10
N LEU A 17 -3.04 0.96 2.84
CA LEU A 17 -2.25 2.11 2.39
C LEU A 17 -2.67 3.40 3.10
N ALA A 18 -3.98 3.64 3.23
CA ALA A 18 -4.50 4.80 3.97
C ALA A 18 -4.08 4.77 5.45
N LYS A 19 -4.14 3.61 6.11
CA LYS A 19 -3.66 3.42 7.49
C LYS A 19 -2.16 3.65 7.64
N LEU A 20 -1.37 3.27 6.64
CA LEU A 20 0.07 3.56 6.60
C LEU A 20 0.36 5.03 6.27
N GLY A 21 -0.66 5.80 5.86
CA GLY A 21 -0.51 7.20 5.49
C GLY A 21 0.28 7.39 4.20
N VAL A 22 0.25 6.41 3.29
CA VAL A 22 0.91 6.46 1.97
C VAL A 22 -0.11 6.58 0.82
N SER A 23 -1.36 6.83 1.18
CA SER A 23 -2.51 6.99 0.28
C SER A 23 -3.53 7.90 0.97
N PRO A 24 -4.34 8.65 0.22
CA PRO A 24 -5.48 9.34 0.78
C PRO A 24 -6.53 8.31 1.21
N GLN A 25 -7.57 8.79 1.89
CA GLN A 25 -8.71 7.94 2.19
C GLN A 25 -9.39 7.48 0.91
N LEU A 26 -9.86 6.23 0.92
CA LEU A 26 -10.54 5.66 -0.22
C LEU A 26 -11.84 6.40 -0.52
N ILE A 27 -12.06 6.71 -1.79
CA ILE A 27 -13.35 7.15 -2.29
C ILE A 27 -14.19 5.87 -2.51
N PRO A 28 -15.36 5.72 -1.87
CA PRO A 28 -16.26 4.62 -2.19
C PRO A 28 -16.60 4.62 -3.67
N TYR A 29 -16.57 3.47 -4.34
CA TYR A 29 -16.80 3.39 -5.80
C TYR A 29 -18.06 4.13 -6.27
N LYS A 30 -19.15 4.07 -5.48
CA LYS A 30 -20.43 4.75 -5.79
C LYS A 30 -20.39 6.28 -5.67
N GLU A 31 -19.33 6.82 -5.07
CA GLU A 31 -19.12 8.24 -4.79
C GLU A 31 -18.00 8.84 -5.64
N VAL A 32 -17.43 8.05 -6.57
CA VAL A 32 -16.44 8.55 -7.51
C VAL A 32 -17.13 9.44 -8.54
N SER A 33 -16.65 10.67 -8.63
CA SER A 33 -16.99 11.66 -9.63
C SER A 33 -15.70 12.34 -10.11
N GLU A 34 -15.80 13.17 -11.15
CA GLU A 34 -14.68 13.97 -11.62
C GLU A 34 -14.12 14.85 -10.49
N GLU A 35 -15.01 15.47 -9.70
CA GLU A 35 -14.65 16.35 -8.60
C GLU A 35 -13.98 15.60 -7.45
N THR A 36 -14.53 14.45 -7.03
CA THR A 36 -13.95 13.69 -5.92
C THR A 36 -12.60 13.08 -6.30
N LEU A 37 -12.44 12.65 -7.56
CA LEU A 37 -11.18 12.14 -8.07
C LEU A 37 -10.12 13.26 -8.20
N ALA A 38 -10.48 14.41 -8.76
CA ALA A 38 -9.57 15.55 -8.89
C ALA A 38 -9.06 16.01 -7.52
N ALA A 39 -9.95 16.15 -6.54
CA ALA A 39 -9.58 16.52 -5.18
C ALA A 39 -8.63 15.51 -4.52
N ALA A 40 -8.84 14.21 -4.75
CA ALA A 40 -7.95 13.18 -4.24
C ALA A 40 -6.56 13.21 -4.89
N ILE A 41 -6.48 13.49 -6.20
CA ILE A 41 -5.21 13.66 -6.90
C ILE A 41 -4.46 14.87 -6.34
N GLU A 42 -5.13 16.02 -6.19
CA GLU A 42 -4.54 17.23 -5.60
C GLU A 42 -4.03 16.97 -4.18
N ALA A 43 -4.80 16.27 -3.35
CA ALA A 43 -4.39 15.91 -1.99
C ALA A 43 -3.10 15.07 -1.99
N VAL A 44 -2.99 14.07 -2.87
CA VAL A 44 -1.77 13.24 -2.98
C VAL A 44 -0.56 14.03 -3.43
N LEU A 45 -0.74 14.92 -4.41
CA LEU A 45 0.35 15.73 -4.95
C LEU A 45 0.81 16.82 -3.97
N GLY A 46 -0.09 17.29 -3.08
CA GLY A 46 0.20 18.33 -2.10
C GLY A 46 0.67 17.85 -0.73
N ASP A 47 0.55 16.56 -0.41
CA ASP A 47 0.91 16.02 0.91
C ASP A 47 2.36 15.50 0.93
N GLU A 48 3.30 16.37 1.30
CA GLU A 48 4.72 16.03 1.43
C GLU A 48 4.97 14.92 2.48
N ALA A 49 4.17 14.86 3.54
CA ALA A 49 4.31 13.84 4.57
C ALA A 49 3.90 12.46 4.05
N MET A 50 2.85 12.38 3.23
CA MET A 50 2.46 11.16 2.54
C MET A 50 3.54 10.70 1.56
N GLN A 51 4.14 11.62 0.81
CA GLN A 51 5.24 11.32 -0.12
C GLN A 51 6.47 10.75 0.61
N LEU A 52 6.87 11.37 1.72
CA LEU A 52 7.99 10.89 2.54
C LEU A 52 7.72 9.47 3.08
N LYS A 53 6.54 9.22 3.64
CA LYS A 53 6.17 7.89 4.14
C LYS A 53 6.16 6.83 3.03
N ALA A 54 5.69 7.21 1.83
CA ALA A 54 5.69 6.31 0.68
C ALA A 54 7.12 5.97 0.25
N GLN A 55 8.03 6.96 0.29
CA GLN A 55 9.46 6.73 0.02
C GLN A 55 10.08 5.80 1.07
N GLU A 56 9.91 6.10 2.36
CA GLU A 56 10.43 5.28 3.47
C GLU A 56 9.92 3.84 3.40
N LEU A 57 8.62 3.64 3.14
CA LEU A 57 8.02 2.32 2.97
C LEU A 57 8.64 1.59 1.78
N GLY A 58 8.83 2.28 0.65
CA GLY A 58 9.46 1.71 -0.53
C GLY A 58 10.92 1.31 -0.29
N GLU A 59 11.69 2.13 0.45
CA GLU A 59 13.07 1.82 0.83
C GLU A 59 13.13 0.58 1.73
N LYS A 60 12.24 0.50 2.72
CA LYS A 60 12.12 -0.67 3.58
C LYS A 60 11.85 -1.94 2.76
N ILE A 61 10.83 -1.94 1.90
CA ILE A 61 10.48 -3.09 1.05
C ILE A 61 11.66 -3.50 0.17
N ARG A 62 12.39 -2.55 -0.44
CA ARG A 62 13.55 -2.85 -1.28
C ARG A 62 14.73 -3.44 -0.50
N SER A 63 14.87 -3.10 0.78
CA SER A 63 15.93 -3.65 1.64
C SER A 63 15.63 -5.06 2.15
N GLU A 64 14.41 -5.57 1.96
CA GLU A 64 14.03 -6.91 2.39
C GLU A 64 14.47 -7.96 1.36
N ASP A 65 15.14 -9.03 1.82
CA ASP A 65 15.25 -10.28 1.06
C ASP A 65 14.08 -11.19 1.39
N GLY A 66 12.88 -10.79 0.95
CA GLY A 66 11.63 -11.45 1.34
C GLY A 66 11.57 -12.91 0.91
N VAL A 67 12.11 -13.25 -0.26
CA VAL A 67 12.08 -14.62 -0.79
C VAL A 67 13.02 -15.54 0.00
N ALA A 68 14.27 -15.13 0.25
CA ALA A 68 15.18 -15.95 1.05
C ALA A 68 14.65 -16.13 2.47
N ASN A 69 14.09 -15.07 3.06
CA ASN A 69 13.46 -15.14 4.39
C ASN A 69 12.28 -16.12 4.42
N ALA A 70 11.43 -16.12 3.39
CA ALA A 70 10.31 -17.04 3.28
C ALA A 70 10.77 -18.50 3.13
N VAL A 71 11.77 -18.76 2.27
CA VAL A 71 12.35 -20.09 2.10
C VAL A 71 12.97 -20.58 3.40
N ASN A 72 13.74 -19.74 4.09
CA ASN A 72 14.32 -20.08 5.39
C ASN A 72 13.25 -20.37 6.45
N ALA A 73 12.16 -19.60 6.49
CA ALA A 73 11.05 -19.85 7.38
C ALA A 73 10.38 -21.21 7.10
N PHE A 74 10.20 -21.54 5.82
CA PHE A 74 9.65 -22.83 5.41
C PHE A 74 10.58 -24.00 5.80
N HIS A 75 11.88 -23.89 5.55
CA HIS A 75 12.85 -24.91 5.93
C HIS A 75 12.92 -25.11 7.45
N ARG A 76 12.91 -24.04 8.25
CA ARG A 76 12.82 -24.13 9.72
C ARG A 76 11.55 -24.83 10.17
N HIS A 77 10.41 -24.50 9.57
CA HIS A 77 9.13 -25.13 9.89
C HIS A 77 9.13 -26.64 9.62
N LEU A 78 9.87 -27.08 8.59
CA LEU A 78 10.04 -28.49 8.25
C LEU A 78 11.21 -29.17 8.98
N GLY A 79 11.97 -28.45 9.82
CA GLY A 79 13.14 -28.98 10.53
C GLY A 79 14.34 -29.30 9.63
N LEU A 80 14.43 -28.67 8.45
CA LEU A 80 15.53 -28.88 7.50
C LEU A 80 16.77 -28.03 7.82
N ILE A 81 16.58 -26.95 8.57
CA ILE A 81 17.61 -26.06 9.11
C ILE A 81 17.17 -25.56 10.49
N GLU A 82 18.12 -25.14 11.34
CA GLU A 82 17.84 -24.49 12.64
C GLU A 82 17.38 -23.03 12.48
#